data_AF-A0A4Q3DFP1-F1
#
_entry.id   AF-A0A4Q3DFP1-F1
#
_cell.length_a   1.000
_cell.length_b   1.000
_cell.length_c   1.000
_cell.angle_alpha   90.00
_cell.angle_beta   90.00
_cell.angle_gamma   90.00
#
_symmetry.space_group_name_H-M   'P 1'
#
loop_
_entity.id
_entity.type
_entity.pdbx_description
1 polymer ?
#
loop_
_entity_poly.entity_id
_entity_poly.type
_entity_poly.pdbx_seq_one_letter_code
_entity_poly.pdbx_strand_id
1 'polypeptide(L)'
;LTLPHAVIGQQNNRLRGAVVVVNTSDKPLKNLRIKSSLSGKESTADLPEIPAMTTRKVGFLFDATGIAQKGNYDCMLRLVQGNQTLNQQKIQVEMMNAEEDYNATFISAIDGSTQYYSVSPQKQPGKMPPALYLSVHGAGVEAINQARAYGSKTEGVLITPTNRRPRGFNWEDWGRIDAMEVLGITKKIFNPDTNRIYLTGHSMGGHGTWFLGATYPGKWAAIAPCSGYPTLAAYGSADGKIPDAAGKSPLEHLLLQASNASNVLELAKNYTAAGVYIHHGDSDKVVSVEYARQMLRLLATFHKNLGYHEQPGGEHWYGDISVDWPPIFDFFNRHTIPADSTVETINFTTANTAVSSKLHWASILQQQQTLKYSRINLMRDKKLKTIIGTTENAAVLCFSLKDFKAGEQVSIKLDNGNPIICAVKEASDVYLSKTNNQWQISVKPDLLSKGIVRNGTFKEPFNHRMVFVYGTKGNADENKWA
;
A
#
# COMPACT_ATOMS: atom_id res chain seq x y z
N LEU A 1 -6.28 10.30 -19.52
CA LEU A 1 -5.88 11.57 -18.88
C LEU A 1 -5.72 11.32 -17.39
N THR A 2 -4.73 11.92 -16.72
CA THR A 2 -4.64 11.96 -15.24
C THR A 2 -4.57 13.43 -14.85
N LEU A 3 -5.48 13.90 -14.01
CA LEU A 3 -5.60 15.31 -13.70
C LEU A 3 -5.97 15.49 -12.21
N PRO A 4 -5.32 16.40 -11.48
CA PRO A 4 -5.81 16.84 -10.19
C PRO A 4 -6.94 17.86 -10.40
N HIS A 5 -7.76 18.07 -9.40
CA HIS A 5 -8.58 19.27 -9.35
C HIS A 5 -7.74 20.43 -8.80
N ALA A 6 -8.09 21.66 -9.18
CA ALA A 6 -7.68 22.83 -8.44
C ALA A 6 -8.65 23.03 -7.26
N VAL A 7 -8.17 23.49 -6.10
CA VAL A 7 -8.99 23.63 -4.89
C VAL A 7 -8.86 25.02 -4.31
N ILE A 8 -9.98 25.70 -4.05
CA ILE A 8 -9.99 27.04 -3.46
C ILE A 8 -9.28 27.01 -2.10
N GLY A 9 -8.38 27.97 -1.87
CA GLY A 9 -7.59 28.05 -0.64
C GLY A 9 -6.36 27.14 -0.57
N GLN A 10 -6.12 26.28 -1.58
CA GLN A 10 -4.90 25.47 -1.68
C GLN A 10 -3.87 26.07 -2.66
N GLN A 11 -2.66 25.50 -2.66
CA GLN A 11 -1.60 25.89 -3.59
C GLN A 11 -1.91 25.40 -5.02
N ASN A 12 -2.37 26.31 -5.87
CA ASN A 12 -2.77 26.04 -7.26
C ASN A 12 -1.76 26.54 -8.31
N ASN A 13 -0.59 27.04 -7.90
CA ASN A 13 0.40 27.65 -8.79
C ASN A 13 1.20 26.64 -9.63
N ARG A 14 1.20 25.36 -9.23
CA ARG A 14 2.01 24.33 -9.90
C ARG A 14 1.38 22.94 -9.81
N LEU A 15 0.18 22.81 -10.38
CA LEU A 15 -0.53 21.53 -10.45
C LEU A 15 0.06 20.66 -11.57
N ARG A 16 0.01 19.34 -11.40
CA ARG A 16 0.60 18.38 -12.33
C ARG A 16 -0.43 17.41 -12.88
N GLY A 17 -0.67 17.45 -14.19
CA GLY A 17 -1.43 16.43 -14.91
C GLY A 17 -0.52 15.45 -15.67
N ALA A 18 -1.12 14.49 -16.34
CA ALA A 18 -0.45 13.66 -17.34
C ALA A 18 -1.37 13.24 -18.48
N VAL A 19 -0.80 13.24 -19.69
CA VAL A 19 -1.42 12.78 -20.94
C VAL A 19 -0.58 11.66 -21.55
N VAL A 20 -1.15 10.94 -22.51
CA VAL A 20 -0.41 9.98 -23.33
C VAL A 20 -0.06 10.68 -24.64
N VAL A 21 1.21 10.69 -24.99
CA VAL A 21 1.68 11.10 -26.31
C VAL A 21 1.99 9.84 -27.11
N VAL A 22 1.46 9.80 -28.33
CA VAL A 22 1.65 8.72 -29.29
C VAL A 22 2.62 9.21 -30.36
N ASN A 23 3.76 8.54 -30.51
CA ASN A 23 4.67 8.77 -31.62
C ASN A 23 4.39 7.72 -32.71
N THR A 24 3.75 8.14 -33.79
CA THR A 24 3.45 7.28 -34.94
C THR A 24 4.49 7.40 -36.06
N SER A 25 5.62 8.06 -35.81
CA SER A 25 6.71 8.18 -36.78
C SER A 25 7.75 7.07 -36.63
N ASP A 26 8.55 6.88 -37.66
CA ASP A 26 9.69 5.96 -37.72
C ASP A 26 10.94 6.48 -36.97
N LYS A 27 10.85 7.67 -36.35
CA LYS A 27 11.96 8.32 -35.64
C LYS A 27 11.59 8.63 -34.20
N PRO A 28 12.57 8.60 -33.27
CA PRO A 28 12.34 9.08 -31.91
C PRO A 28 12.06 10.58 -31.89
N LEU A 29 11.05 11.00 -31.14
CA LEU A 29 10.78 12.41 -30.87
C LEU A 29 11.58 12.87 -29.65
N LYS A 30 12.44 13.86 -29.85
CA LYS A 30 13.35 14.41 -28.84
C LYS A 30 13.08 15.90 -28.61
N ASN A 31 13.52 16.41 -27.47
CA ASN A 31 13.41 17.84 -27.11
C ASN A 31 11.97 18.36 -27.18
N LEU A 32 11.01 17.50 -26.81
CA LEU A 32 9.60 17.84 -26.77
C LEU A 32 9.28 18.61 -25.48
N ARG A 33 8.33 19.54 -25.58
CA ARG A 33 7.74 20.22 -24.43
C ARG A 33 6.22 20.19 -24.53
N ILE A 34 5.54 20.15 -23.38
CA ILE A 34 4.12 20.52 -23.31
C ILE A 34 4.04 21.93 -22.73
N LYS A 35 3.41 22.83 -23.48
CA LYS A 35 2.96 24.13 -22.98
C LYS A 35 1.49 24.02 -22.61
N SER A 36 1.13 24.39 -21.39
CA SER A 36 -0.25 24.54 -20.97
C SER A 36 -0.61 26.02 -20.83
N SER A 37 -1.85 26.37 -21.13
CA SER A 37 -2.42 27.70 -20.92
C SER A 37 -3.77 27.57 -20.24
N LEU A 38 -3.93 28.20 -19.07
CA LEU A 38 -5.16 28.20 -18.28
C LEU A 38 -5.39 29.61 -17.74
N SER A 39 -6.53 30.22 -18.05
CA SER A 39 -6.91 31.57 -17.56
C SER A 39 -5.79 32.62 -17.70
N GLY A 40 -5.09 32.64 -18.84
CA GLY A 40 -4.01 33.57 -19.14
C GLY A 40 -2.65 33.24 -18.50
N LYS A 41 -2.55 32.17 -17.69
CA LYS A 41 -1.30 31.66 -17.14
C LYS A 41 -0.75 30.57 -18.04
N GLU A 42 0.55 30.63 -18.34
CA GLU A 42 1.24 29.59 -19.09
C GLU A 42 2.19 28.79 -18.20
N SER A 43 2.33 27.50 -18.49
CA SER A 43 3.36 26.64 -17.89
C SER A 43 3.98 25.77 -18.96
N THR A 44 5.25 25.42 -18.78
CA THR A 44 5.99 24.56 -19.72
C THR A 44 6.62 23.41 -18.96
N ALA A 45 6.57 22.20 -19.54
CA ALA A 45 7.25 21.02 -19.02
C ALA A 45 8.04 20.33 -20.14
N ASP A 46 9.30 20.03 -19.89
CA ASP A 46 10.13 19.20 -20.76
C ASP A 46 9.68 17.74 -20.69
N LEU A 47 9.68 17.08 -21.84
CA LEU A 47 9.30 15.68 -21.95
C LEU A 47 10.54 14.82 -22.25
N PRO A 48 10.56 13.58 -21.75
CA PRO A 48 11.58 12.63 -22.15
C PRO A 48 11.41 12.25 -23.63
N GLU A 49 12.46 11.65 -24.21
CA GLU A 49 12.39 11.06 -25.55
C GLU A 49 11.22 10.07 -25.66
N ILE A 50 10.50 10.15 -26.77
CA ILE A 50 9.43 9.22 -27.13
C ILE A 50 9.91 8.40 -28.31
N PRO A 51 10.26 7.11 -28.12
CA PRO A 51 10.76 6.26 -29.20
C PRO A 51 9.80 6.18 -30.39
N ALA A 52 10.35 5.87 -31.57
CA ALA A 52 9.57 5.63 -32.79
C ALA A 52 8.47 4.59 -32.55
N MET A 53 7.28 4.79 -33.11
CA MET A 53 6.16 3.84 -33.03
C MET A 53 5.77 3.41 -31.61
N THR A 54 5.93 4.29 -30.61
CA THR A 54 5.57 4.00 -29.21
C THR A 54 4.59 5.01 -28.63
N THR A 55 4.06 4.69 -27.46
CA THR A 55 3.29 5.62 -26.63
C THR A 55 4.00 5.86 -25.31
N ARG A 56 3.86 7.06 -24.75
CA ARG A 56 4.41 7.39 -23.45
C ARG A 56 3.46 8.28 -22.66
N LYS A 57 3.18 7.90 -21.42
CA LYS A 57 2.51 8.79 -20.46
C LYS A 57 3.52 9.84 -20.01
N VAL A 58 3.20 11.11 -20.20
CA VAL A 58 4.06 12.25 -19.89
C VAL A 58 3.34 13.24 -18.99
N GLY A 59 4.07 13.81 -18.04
CA GLY A 59 3.53 14.83 -17.14
C GLY A 59 3.56 16.22 -17.78
N PHE A 60 2.60 17.06 -17.42
CA PHE A 60 2.60 18.49 -17.71
C PHE A 60 2.23 19.28 -16.46
N LEU A 61 2.60 20.55 -16.43
CA LEU A 61 2.26 21.48 -15.33
C LEU A 61 1.20 22.47 -15.80
N PHE A 62 0.40 23.00 -14.90
CA PHE A 62 -0.50 24.13 -15.14
C PHE A 62 -0.68 24.96 -13.86
N ASP A 63 -0.98 26.25 -14.04
CA ASP A 63 -1.20 27.22 -12.96
C ASP A 63 -2.67 27.65 -12.97
N ALA A 64 -3.37 27.36 -11.87
CA ALA A 64 -4.78 27.69 -11.67
C ALA A 64 -4.98 28.85 -10.67
N THR A 65 -3.93 29.62 -10.32
CA THR A 65 -4.05 30.78 -9.41
C THR A 65 -4.92 31.91 -9.94
N GLY A 66 -5.13 31.98 -11.26
CA GLY A 66 -6.05 32.94 -11.88
C GLY A 66 -7.53 32.59 -11.75
N ILE A 67 -7.87 31.49 -11.09
CA ILE A 67 -9.24 30.98 -10.94
C ILE A 67 -9.66 31.10 -9.48
N ALA A 68 -10.75 31.83 -9.23
CA ALA A 68 -11.26 32.07 -7.88
C ALA A 68 -12.62 31.41 -7.59
N GLN A 69 -13.31 30.93 -8.62
CA GLN A 69 -14.66 30.38 -8.50
C GLN A 69 -14.68 28.91 -8.89
N LYS A 70 -15.51 28.13 -8.20
CA LYS A 70 -15.83 26.76 -8.58
C LYS A 70 -16.33 26.72 -10.03
N GLY A 71 -15.89 25.72 -10.80
CA GLY A 71 -16.35 25.54 -12.18
C GLY A 71 -15.36 24.77 -13.04
N ASN A 72 -15.70 24.65 -14.32
CA ASN A 72 -14.88 23.99 -15.33
C ASN A 72 -14.19 25.05 -16.18
N TYR A 73 -12.88 24.91 -16.35
CA TYR A 73 -12.05 25.86 -17.07
C TYR A 73 -11.24 25.17 -18.16
N ASP A 74 -11.26 25.75 -19.35
CA ASP A 74 -10.49 25.28 -20.48
C ASP A 74 -8.98 25.45 -20.23
N CYS A 75 -8.25 24.34 -20.21
CA CYS A 75 -6.80 24.34 -20.29
C CYS A 75 -6.36 23.87 -21.68
N MET A 76 -5.64 24.72 -22.42
CA MET A 76 -5.08 24.36 -23.71
C MET A 76 -3.70 23.75 -23.52
N LEU A 77 -3.51 22.52 -23.99
CA LEU A 77 -2.22 21.84 -24.06
C LEU A 77 -1.68 21.90 -25.48
N ARG A 78 -0.41 22.29 -25.65
CA ARG A 78 0.31 22.29 -26.92
C ARG A 78 1.57 21.45 -26.79
N LEU A 79 1.66 20.38 -27.58
CA LEU A 79 2.88 19.60 -27.76
C LEU A 79 3.76 20.33 -28.76
N VAL A 80 4.96 20.74 -28.33
CA VAL A 80 5.87 21.54 -29.15
C VAL A 80 7.24 20.91 -29.27
N GLN A 81 7.88 21.11 -30.42
CA GLN A 81 9.29 20.79 -30.67
C GLN A 81 9.97 22.03 -31.23
N GLY A 82 10.94 22.58 -30.48
CA GLY A 82 11.47 23.92 -30.78
C GLY A 82 10.36 24.98 -30.70
N ASN A 83 10.10 25.64 -31.84
CA ASN A 83 9.04 26.63 -32.03
C ASN A 83 7.79 26.08 -32.75
N GLN A 84 7.84 24.83 -33.22
CA GLN A 84 6.73 24.21 -33.94
C GLN A 84 5.76 23.56 -32.95
N THR A 85 4.47 23.84 -33.12
CA THR A 85 3.40 23.05 -32.47
C THR A 85 3.15 21.80 -33.30
N LEU A 86 3.39 20.63 -32.71
CA LEU A 86 3.13 19.34 -33.33
C LEU A 86 1.67 18.91 -33.18
N ASN A 87 1.08 19.21 -32.02
CA ASN A 87 -0.32 18.89 -31.72
C ASN A 87 -0.85 19.82 -30.62
N GLN A 88 -2.16 20.00 -30.53
CA GLN A 88 -2.81 20.71 -29.44
C GLN A 88 -4.12 20.02 -29.03
N GLN A 89 -4.43 20.08 -27.74
CA GLN A 89 -5.65 19.52 -27.18
C GLN A 89 -6.17 20.39 -26.06
N LYS A 90 -7.49 20.57 -26.02
CA LYS A 90 -8.19 21.22 -24.91
C LYS A 90 -8.59 20.16 -23.87
N ILE A 91 -8.34 20.43 -22.60
CA ILE A 91 -8.82 19.63 -21.47
C ILE A 91 -9.61 20.53 -20.51
N GLN A 92 -10.48 19.92 -19.72
CA GLN A 92 -11.21 20.61 -18.64
C GLN A 92 -10.44 20.48 -17.33
N VAL A 93 -10.14 21.61 -16.69
CA VAL A 93 -9.64 21.67 -15.31
C VAL A 93 -10.80 22.10 -14.41
N GLU A 94 -11.10 21.28 -13.41
CA GLU A 94 -12.16 21.56 -12.44
C GLU A 94 -11.58 22.31 -11.24
N MET A 95 -12.22 23.42 -10.87
CA MET A 95 -11.98 24.13 -9.62
C MET A 95 -13.04 23.71 -8.61
N MET A 96 -12.62 23.21 -7.45
CA MET A 96 -13.47 22.72 -6.36
C MET A 96 -13.47 23.68 -5.17
N ASN A 97 -14.56 23.69 -4.41
CA ASN A 97 -14.55 24.29 -3.07
C ASN A 97 -13.68 23.46 -2.11
N ALA A 98 -13.24 24.06 -1.01
CA ALA A 98 -12.30 23.42 -0.07
C ALA A 98 -12.89 22.19 0.65
N GLU A 99 -14.22 22.16 0.79
CA GLU A 99 -14.98 21.12 1.49
C GLU A 99 -15.40 19.97 0.58
N GLU A 100 -15.20 20.08 -0.74
CA GLU A 100 -15.63 19.07 -1.71
C GLU A 100 -14.57 18.01 -1.93
N ASP A 101 -15.00 16.81 -2.31
CA ASP A 101 -14.09 15.74 -2.68
C ASP A 101 -13.27 16.12 -3.92
N TYR A 102 -11.96 15.91 -3.88
CA TYR A 102 -11.08 16.32 -4.96
C TYR A 102 -9.99 15.29 -5.29
N ASN A 103 -9.50 15.35 -6.53
CA ASN A 103 -8.33 14.59 -6.97
C ASN A 103 -7.04 15.38 -6.74
N ALA A 104 -6.02 14.73 -6.21
CA ALA A 104 -4.66 15.24 -6.14
C ALA A 104 -3.71 14.30 -6.89
N THR A 105 -2.56 14.81 -7.36
CA THR A 105 -1.58 14.01 -8.10
C THR A 105 -0.24 13.93 -7.38
N PHE A 106 0.49 12.86 -7.65
CA PHE A 106 1.84 12.63 -7.17
C PHE A 106 2.70 11.98 -8.25
N ILE A 107 4.01 12.03 -8.08
CA ILE A 107 4.96 11.31 -8.93
C ILE A 107 5.31 10.02 -8.21
N SER A 108 4.93 8.88 -8.78
CA SER A 108 5.26 7.60 -8.15
C SER A 108 6.76 7.31 -8.19
N ALA A 109 7.29 6.77 -7.10
CA ALA A 109 8.64 6.23 -7.03
C ALA A 109 8.81 4.93 -7.83
N ILE A 110 7.72 4.20 -8.13
CA ILE A 110 7.75 2.94 -8.89
C ILE A 110 8.32 3.17 -10.28
N ASP A 111 7.76 4.11 -11.04
CA ASP A 111 8.09 4.31 -12.46
C ASP A 111 8.27 5.78 -12.87
N GLY A 112 8.17 6.73 -11.92
CA GLY A 112 8.29 8.16 -12.20
C GLY A 112 7.08 8.77 -12.91
N SER A 113 5.99 8.01 -13.08
CA SER A 113 4.78 8.51 -13.73
C SER A 113 3.91 9.32 -12.77
N THR A 114 3.15 10.28 -13.31
CA THR A 114 2.11 10.98 -12.54
C THR A 114 0.94 10.03 -12.28
N GLN A 115 0.64 9.78 -11.01
CA GLN A 115 -0.53 9.06 -10.51
C GLN A 115 -1.41 10.01 -9.70
N TYR A 116 -2.60 9.56 -9.29
CA TYR A 116 -3.55 10.37 -8.54
C TYR A 116 -4.16 9.60 -7.37
N TYR A 117 -4.70 10.33 -6.42
CA TYR A 117 -5.56 9.84 -5.36
C TYR A 117 -6.67 10.86 -5.13
N SER A 118 -7.75 10.47 -4.49
CA SER A 118 -8.81 11.39 -4.11
C SER A 118 -8.86 11.59 -2.60
N VAL A 119 -9.40 12.73 -2.21
CA VAL A 119 -9.53 13.17 -0.83
C VAL A 119 -11.00 13.49 -0.60
N SER A 120 -11.59 12.92 0.45
CA SER A 120 -12.78 13.50 1.09
C SER A 120 -12.33 14.29 2.31
N PRO A 121 -12.40 15.63 2.29
CA PRO A 121 -11.96 16.49 3.39
C PRO A 121 -12.66 16.16 4.71
N GLN A 122 -11.98 16.43 5.83
CA GLN A 122 -12.63 16.39 7.13
C GLN A 122 -13.72 17.47 7.20
N LYS A 123 -14.90 17.08 7.66
CA LYS A 123 -16.01 18.00 7.93
C LYS A 123 -15.68 18.81 9.19
N GLN A 124 -15.69 20.15 9.06
CA GLN A 124 -15.44 21.10 10.16
C GLN A 124 -14.14 20.78 10.95
N PRO A 125 -12.96 20.93 10.32
CA PRO A 125 -11.69 20.61 10.97
C PRO A 125 -11.51 21.32 12.31
N GLY A 126 -11.22 20.54 13.36
CA GLY A 126 -10.93 21.04 14.69
C GLY A 126 -9.45 21.38 14.92
N LYS A 127 -9.08 21.63 16.18
CA LYS A 127 -7.66 21.85 16.58
C LYS A 127 -6.86 20.56 16.75
N MET A 128 -7.54 19.42 16.91
CA MET A 128 -6.90 18.13 17.13
C MET A 128 -6.45 17.52 15.80
N PRO A 129 -5.32 16.80 15.77
CA PRO A 129 -4.92 16.03 14.60
C PRO A 129 -6.05 15.10 14.13
N PRO A 130 -6.39 15.08 12.83
CA PRO A 130 -7.48 14.27 12.32
C PRO A 130 -7.15 12.78 12.35
N ALA A 131 -8.18 11.93 12.37
CA ALA A 131 -8.02 10.55 11.92
C ALA A 131 -7.68 10.50 10.41
N LEU A 132 -7.08 9.40 9.97
CA LEU A 132 -6.83 9.14 8.55
C LEU A 132 -7.47 7.81 8.14
N TYR A 133 -8.42 7.87 7.21
CA TYR A 133 -9.05 6.68 6.63
C TYR A 133 -8.45 6.42 5.24
N LEU A 134 -7.74 5.30 5.06
CA LEU A 134 -7.30 4.86 3.74
C LEU A 134 -8.36 3.91 3.16
N SER A 135 -9.02 4.30 2.07
CA SER A 135 -9.98 3.44 1.38
C SER A 135 -9.45 2.99 0.03
N VAL A 136 -9.27 1.69 -0.13
CA VAL A 136 -8.86 1.08 -1.40
C VAL A 136 -10.09 0.70 -2.23
N HIS A 137 -10.11 1.08 -3.51
CA HIS A 137 -11.30 0.98 -4.36
C HIS A 137 -11.53 -0.41 -4.99
N GLY A 138 -12.79 -0.65 -5.38
CA GLY A 138 -13.23 -1.83 -6.14
C GLY A 138 -12.73 -1.86 -7.59
N ALA A 139 -12.90 -2.99 -8.29
CA ALA A 139 -12.42 -3.14 -9.65
C ALA A 139 -13.16 -2.19 -10.60
N GLY A 140 -12.43 -1.39 -11.37
CA GLY A 140 -13.00 -0.40 -12.29
C GLY A 140 -13.56 0.86 -11.63
N VAL A 141 -13.48 0.97 -10.30
CA VAL A 141 -13.95 2.16 -9.57
C VAL A 141 -12.87 3.22 -9.59
N GLU A 142 -13.19 4.40 -10.11
CA GLU A 142 -12.32 5.57 -10.02
C GLU A 142 -12.21 6.06 -8.57
N ALA A 143 -11.02 6.49 -8.15
CA ALA A 143 -10.75 6.90 -6.77
C ALA A 143 -11.73 7.97 -6.24
N ILE A 144 -12.18 8.89 -7.11
CA ILE A 144 -13.09 9.97 -6.73
C ILE A 144 -14.51 9.46 -6.46
N ASN A 145 -14.94 8.42 -7.18
CA ASN A 145 -16.23 7.80 -6.96
C ASN A 145 -16.23 7.01 -5.65
N GLN A 146 -15.11 6.33 -5.35
CA GLN A 146 -14.91 5.70 -4.04
C GLN A 146 -15.00 6.75 -2.92
N ALA A 147 -14.31 7.90 -3.05
CA ALA A 147 -14.33 8.94 -2.01
C ALA A 147 -15.73 9.50 -1.76
N ARG A 148 -16.47 9.78 -2.83
CA ARG A 148 -17.85 10.31 -2.77
C ARG A 148 -18.83 9.36 -2.07
N ALA A 149 -18.64 8.05 -2.21
CA ALA A 149 -19.53 7.05 -1.60
C ALA A 149 -19.43 7.00 -0.06
N TYR A 150 -18.36 7.53 0.55
CA TYR A 150 -18.25 7.61 2.01
C TYR A 150 -18.80 8.90 2.59
N GLY A 151 -18.86 9.99 1.82
CA GLY A 151 -19.10 11.32 2.37
C GLY A 151 -18.05 11.78 3.40
N SER A 152 -18.06 13.07 3.70
CA SER A 152 -17.09 13.68 4.61
C SER A 152 -17.33 13.30 6.08
N LYS A 153 -16.25 12.98 6.81
CA LYS A 153 -16.29 12.59 8.23
C LYS A 153 -15.86 13.73 9.15
N THR A 154 -16.48 13.81 10.32
CA THR A 154 -16.14 14.82 11.34
C THR A 154 -14.81 14.50 12.02
N GLU A 155 -14.45 13.23 12.14
CA GLU A 155 -13.30 12.79 12.92
C GLU A 155 -11.98 12.82 12.15
N GLY A 156 -12.03 12.84 10.81
CA GLY A 156 -10.82 12.78 10.01
C GLY A 156 -11.03 12.87 8.50
N VAL A 157 -9.94 12.70 7.78
CA VAL A 157 -9.86 12.80 6.32
C VAL A 157 -9.81 11.41 5.69
N LEU A 158 -10.58 11.20 4.62
CA LEU A 158 -10.58 9.95 3.85
C LEU A 158 -9.76 10.12 2.58
N ILE A 159 -8.91 9.13 2.31
CA ILE A 159 -7.99 9.11 1.16
C ILE A 159 -8.24 7.85 0.34
N THR A 160 -8.40 8.02 -0.97
CA THR A 160 -8.57 6.91 -1.93
C THR A 160 -7.45 6.90 -2.97
N PRO A 161 -6.43 6.03 -2.86
CA PRO A 161 -5.39 5.89 -3.89
C PRO A 161 -5.96 5.38 -5.22
N THR A 162 -5.29 5.68 -6.34
CA THR A 162 -5.51 4.94 -7.60
C THR A 162 -4.74 3.62 -7.57
N ASN A 163 -5.35 2.54 -8.08
CA ASN A 163 -4.74 1.22 -8.16
C ASN A 163 -4.11 0.96 -9.54
N ARG A 164 -3.16 1.80 -10.00
CA ARG A 164 -2.60 1.71 -11.37
C ARG A 164 -3.67 1.39 -12.44
N ARG A 165 -4.70 2.26 -12.57
CA ARG A 165 -5.88 2.07 -13.44
C ARG A 165 -6.90 1.07 -12.82
N PRO A 166 -7.78 0.34 -13.54
CA PRO A 166 -8.98 -0.22 -12.90
C PRO A 166 -8.72 -1.40 -11.95
N ARG A 167 -7.54 -2.05 -11.98
CA ARG A 167 -7.30 -3.28 -11.20
C ARG A 167 -5.94 -3.39 -10.52
N GLY A 168 -4.87 -2.78 -11.02
CA GLY A 168 -3.52 -2.72 -10.41
C GLY A 168 -3.04 -3.88 -9.56
N PHE A 169 -3.23 -5.12 -10.02
CA PHE A 169 -2.89 -6.34 -9.26
C PHE A 169 -3.68 -6.53 -7.96
N ASN A 170 -4.94 -6.11 -7.96
CA ASN A 170 -5.89 -6.23 -6.84
C ASN A 170 -5.33 -5.75 -5.50
N TRP A 171 -4.50 -4.71 -5.50
CA TRP A 171 -3.83 -4.17 -4.30
C TRP A 171 -2.73 -5.06 -3.69
N GLU A 172 -2.25 -6.10 -4.37
CA GLU A 172 -1.20 -6.98 -3.86
C GLU A 172 0.24 -6.57 -4.26
N ASP A 173 0.43 -6.17 -5.52
CA ASP A 173 1.75 -5.77 -6.08
C ASP A 173 1.88 -4.24 -6.21
N TRP A 174 1.87 -3.67 -7.43
CA TRP A 174 2.03 -2.22 -7.59
C TRP A 174 0.91 -1.42 -6.94
N GLY A 175 -0.31 -1.96 -6.90
CA GLY A 175 -1.42 -1.39 -6.12
C GLY A 175 -1.11 -1.25 -4.64
N ARG A 176 -0.47 -2.27 -4.03
CA ARG A 176 0.01 -2.23 -2.64
C ARG A 176 0.97 -1.05 -2.44
N ILE A 177 1.92 -0.91 -3.36
CA ILE A 177 2.97 0.12 -3.27
C ILE A 177 2.35 1.51 -3.43
N ASP A 178 1.46 1.71 -4.41
CA ASP A 178 0.74 2.98 -4.59
C ASP A 178 -0.10 3.34 -3.36
N ALA A 179 -0.80 2.38 -2.75
CA ALA A 179 -1.55 2.62 -1.52
C ALA A 179 -0.64 3.09 -0.37
N MET A 180 0.55 2.49 -0.24
CA MET A 180 1.54 2.90 0.77
C MET A 180 2.23 4.23 0.44
N GLU A 181 2.49 4.54 -0.84
CA GLU A 181 2.98 5.86 -1.27
C GLU A 181 1.98 6.94 -0.90
N VAL A 182 0.71 6.74 -1.25
CA VAL A 182 -0.38 7.68 -0.95
C VAL A 182 -0.56 7.83 0.56
N LEU A 183 -0.56 6.74 1.34
CA LEU A 183 -0.58 6.82 2.81
C LEU A 183 0.58 7.66 3.35
N GLY A 184 1.80 7.45 2.84
CA GLY A 184 2.97 8.22 3.26
C GLY A 184 2.90 9.71 2.89
N ILE A 185 2.37 10.03 1.70
CA ILE A 185 2.16 11.40 1.21
C ILE A 185 1.11 12.10 2.08
N THR A 186 -0.04 11.48 2.29
CA THR A 186 -1.16 12.12 2.97
C THR A 186 -0.93 12.26 4.48
N LYS A 187 -0.15 11.37 5.10
CA LYS A 187 0.35 11.59 6.47
C LYS A 187 1.17 12.88 6.60
N LYS A 188 1.97 13.24 5.59
CA LYS A 188 2.75 14.49 5.61
C LYS A 188 1.87 15.72 5.37
N ILE A 189 0.86 15.59 4.50
CA ILE A 189 -0.03 16.69 4.13
C ILE A 189 -1.00 17.02 5.27
N PHE A 190 -1.66 16.01 5.84
CA PHE A 190 -2.74 16.21 6.81
C PHE A 190 -2.28 16.09 8.28
N ASN A 191 -1.05 15.64 8.52
CA ASN A 191 -0.48 15.43 9.85
C ASN A 191 -1.47 14.76 10.84
N PRO A 192 -2.03 13.59 10.48
CA PRO A 192 -3.07 12.95 11.27
C PRO A 192 -2.52 12.44 12.61
N ASP A 193 -3.42 12.17 13.55
CA ASP A 193 -3.07 11.37 14.73
C ASP A 193 -2.54 10.01 14.26
N THR A 194 -1.27 9.74 14.56
CA THR A 194 -0.57 8.53 14.11
C THR A 194 -1.16 7.26 14.69
N ASN A 195 -1.95 7.37 15.77
CA ASN A 195 -2.63 6.24 16.39
C ASN A 195 -4.02 6.01 15.81
N ARG A 196 -4.55 6.90 14.97
CA ARG A 196 -5.90 6.84 14.40
C ARG A 196 -5.86 6.74 12.88
N ILE A 197 -5.20 5.68 12.40
CA ILE A 197 -5.10 5.34 10.99
C ILE A 197 -5.94 4.08 10.74
N TYR A 198 -6.87 4.15 9.79
CA TYR A 198 -7.84 3.10 9.50
C TYR A 198 -7.77 2.67 8.04
N LEU A 199 -8.19 1.44 7.74
CA LEU A 199 -8.18 0.86 6.40
C LEU A 199 -9.54 0.28 6.05
N THR A 200 -10.06 0.56 4.86
CA THR A 200 -11.33 -0.02 4.38
C THR A 200 -11.35 -0.10 2.85
N GLY A 201 -12.39 -0.69 2.28
CA GLY A 201 -12.58 -0.83 0.85
C GLY A 201 -13.66 -1.85 0.53
N HIS A 202 -14.17 -1.80 -0.71
CA HIS A 202 -15.26 -2.67 -1.18
C HIS A 202 -14.83 -3.56 -2.36
N SER A 203 -15.33 -4.81 -2.42
CA SER A 203 -15.07 -5.74 -3.53
C SER A 203 -13.56 -6.05 -3.66
N MET A 204 -12.93 -5.71 -4.78
CA MET A 204 -11.46 -5.72 -4.92
C MET A 204 -10.76 -4.88 -3.84
N GLY A 205 -11.37 -3.78 -3.40
CA GLY A 205 -10.93 -2.99 -2.26
C GLY A 205 -11.15 -3.68 -0.92
N GLY A 206 -12.19 -4.49 -0.78
CA GLY A 206 -12.39 -5.34 0.39
C GLY A 206 -11.29 -6.41 0.49
N HIS A 207 -10.92 -7.00 -0.65
CA HIS A 207 -9.74 -7.86 -0.76
C HIS A 207 -8.44 -7.10 -0.42
N GLY A 208 -8.25 -5.90 -0.98
CA GLY A 208 -7.11 -5.04 -0.64
C GLY A 208 -7.05 -4.70 0.84
N THR A 209 -8.20 -4.55 1.50
CA THR A 209 -8.29 -4.32 2.95
C THR A 209 -7.82 -5.52 3.75
N TRP A 210 -8.27 -6.72 3.40
CA TRP A 210 -7.75 -7.95 3.98
C TRP A 210 -6.23 -8.04 3.77
N PHE A 211 -5.79 -7.92 2.53
CA PHE A 211 -4.39 -8.09 2.17
C PHE A 211 -3.46 -7.07 2.85
N LEU A 212 -3.74 -5.76 2.76
CA LEU A 212 -2.93 -4.72 3.38
C LEU A 212 -3.01 -4.76 4.92
N GLY A 213 -4.16 -5.14 5.47
CA GLY A 213 -4.37 -5.35 6.90
C GLY A 213 -3.45 -6.43 7.47
N ALA A 214 -3.40 -7.59 6.81
CA ALA A 214 -2.53 -8.68 7.20
C ALA A 214 -1.05 -8.43 6.86
N THR A 215 -0.76 -7.75 5.76
CA THR A 215 0.62 -7.51 5.28
C THR A 215 1.34 -6.47 6.13
N TYR A 216 0.64 -5.42 6.55
CA TYR A 216 1.23 -4.32 7.32
C TYR A 216 0.60 -4.19 8.72
N PRO A 217 0.72 -5.22 9.58
CA PRO A 217 0.17 -5.14 10.93
C PRO A 217 0.83 -4.00 11.71
N GLY A 218 0.05 -3.37 12.59
CA GLY A 218 0.50 -2.20 13.37
C GLY A 218 0.54 -0.88 12.60
N LYS A 219 0.17 -0.83 11.31
CA LYS A 219 -0.14 0.43 10.61
C LYS A 219 -1.58 0.91 10.79
N TRP A 220 -2.45 0.03 11.28
CA TRP A 220 -3.89 0.23 11.32
C TRP A 220 -4.37 0.08 12.76
N ALA A 221 -5.16 1.04 13.24
CA ALA A 221 -5.89 0.91 14.50
C ALA A 221 -7.04 -0.10 14.35
N ALA A 222 -7.72 -0.04 13.21
CA ALA A 222 -8.76 -0.97 12.81
C ALA A 222 -8.89 -1.02 11.29
N ILE A 223 -9.43 -2.14 10.79
CA ILE A 223 -9.73 -2.35 9.37
C ILE A 223 -11.19 -2.74 9.16
N ALA A 224 -11.77 -2.40 8.02
CA ALA A 224 -13.12 -2.81 7.64
C ALA A 224 -13.20 -3.26 6.17
N PRO A 225 -12.99 -4.56 5.89
CA PRO A 225 -13.18 -5.13 4.56
C PRO A 225 -14.68 -5.27 4.25
N CYS A 226 -15.13 -4.64 3.16
CA CYS A 226 -16.51 -4.71 2.70
C CYS A 226 -16.64 -5.60 1.44
N SER A 227 -17.53 -6.58 1.45
CA SER A 227 -17.79 -7.49 0.32
C SER A 227 -16.54 -8.03 -0.39
N GLY A 228 -15.50 -8.37 0.38
CA GLY A 228 -14.17 -8.72 -0.13
C GLY A 228 -13.81 -10.19 0.07
N TYR A 229 -12.92 -10.70 -0.80
CA TYR A 229 -12.36 -12.05 -0.69
C TYR A 229 -10.96 -12.00 -0.06
N PRO A 230 -10.58 -12.95 0.81
CA PRO A 230 -9.30 -12.90 1.50
C PRO A 230 -8.12 -13.24 0.59
N THR A 231 -8.28 -14.13 -0.41
CA THR A 231 -7.18 -14.55 -1.28
C THR A 231 -7.60 -14.59 -2.75
N LEU A 232 -6.71 -14.15 -3.64
CA LEU A 232 -6.94 -14.23 -5.10
C LEU A 232 -7.02 -15.68 -5.59
N ALA A 233 -6.21 -16.57 -5.01
CA ALA A 233 -6.18 -17.98 -5.42
C ALA A 233 -7.54 -18.67 -5.23
N ALA A 234 -8.23 -18.40 -4.11
CA ALA A 234 -9.58 -18.92 -3.89
C ALA A 234 -10.60 -18.23 -4.80
N TYR A 235 -10.52 -16.90 -4.96
CA TYR A 235 -11.48 -16.16 -5.77
C TYR A 235 -11.42 -16.49 -7.26
N GLY A 236 -10.21 -16.69 -7.81
CA GLY A 236 -9.98 -16.99 -9.22
C GLY A 236 -10.07 -18.47 -9.58
N SER A 237 -10.22 -19.38 -8.61
CA SER A 237 -10.36 -20.81 -8.90
C SER A 237 -11.82 -21.18 -9.21
N ALA A 238 -12.02 -21.98 -10.26
CA ALA A 238 -13.34 -22.49 -10.63
C ALA A 238 -13.97 -23.35 -9.51
N ASP A 239 -13.16 -23.96 -8.65
CA ASP A 239 -13.59 -24.76 -7.50
C ASP A 239 -13.43 -24.03 -6.15
N GLY A 240 -12.99 -22.77 -6.16
CA GLY A 240 -12.75 -21.97 -4.96
C GLY A 240 -11.54 -22.40 -4.11
N LYS A 241 -10.74 -23.38 -4.56
CA LYS A 241 -9.63 -23.93 -3.77
C LYS A 241 -8.31 -23.23 -4.08
N ILE A 242 -7.52 -23.02 -3.04
CA ILE A 242 -6.12 -22.65 -3.18
C ILE A 242 -5.36 -23.91 -3.61
N PRO A 243 -4.53 -23.88 -4.66
CA PRO A 243 -3.81 -25.06 -5.12
C PRO A 243 -2.90 -25.64 -4.01
N ASP A 244 -3.20 -26.83 -3.49
CA ASP A 244 -2.39 -27.51 -2.45
C ASP A 244 -1.02 -27.94 -3.01
N ALA A 245 0.02 -27.85 -2.20
CA ALA A 245 1.37 -28.31 -2.52
C ALA A 245 1.49 -29.85 -2.63
N ALA A 246 0.55 -30.62 -2.07
CA ALA A 246 0.61 -32.08 -2.09
C ALA A 246 0.56 -32.67 -3.52
N GLY A 247 1.51 -33.54 -3.85
CA GLY A 247 1.59 -34.24 -5.14
C GLY A 247 2.14 -33.41 -6.31
N LYS A 248 2.70 -32.22 -6.04
CA LYS A 248 3.22 -31.31 -7.06
C LYS A 248 4.70 -31.51 -7.34
N SER A 249 5.11 -31.11 -8.55
CA SER A 249 6.50 -31.09 -8.98
C SER A 249 7.33 -30.01 -8.24
N PRO A 250 8.67 -30.13 -8.18
CA PRO A 250 9.53 -29.11 -7.57
C PRO A 250 9.34 -27.70 -8.16
N LEU A 251 9.05 -27.59 -9.46
CA LEU A 251 8.78 -26.30 -10.11
C LEU A 251 7.47 -25.68 -9.60
N GLU A 252 6.41 -26.46 -9.48
CA GLU A 252 5.13 -25.97 -8.97
C GLU A 252 5.24 -25.53 -7.50
N HIS A 253 6.01 -26.26 -6.68
CA HIS A 253 6.33 -25.82 -5.31
C HIS A 253 7.00 -24.44 -5.30
N LEU A 254 7.97 -24.20 -6.20
CA LEU A 254 8.65 -22.92 -6.32
C LEU A 254 7.67 -21.79 -6.73
N LEU A 255 6.75 -22.06 -7.67
CA LEU A 255 5.75 -21.08 -8.11
C LEU A 255 4.73 -20.75 -7.01
N LEU A 256 4.29 -21.73 -6.24
CA LEU A 256 3.43 -21.51 -5.07
C LEU A 256 4.15 -20.70 -4.00
N GLN A 257 5.41 -21.05 -3.72
CA GLN A 257 6.25 -20.32 -2.77
C GLN A 257 6.39 -18.84 -3.16
N ALA A 258 6.53 -18.54 -4.46
CA ALA A 258 6.59 -17.16 -4.95
C ALA A 258 5.30 -16.36 -4.72
N SER A 259 4.17 -17.05 -4.52
CA SER A 259 2.83 -16.47 -4.29
C SER A 259 2.44 -16.41 -2.81
N ASN A 260 3.28 -16.89 -1.88
CA ASN A 260 2.94 -16.99 -0.46
C ASN A 260 2.53 -15.65 0.17
N ALA A 261 3.06 -14.52 -0.31
CA ALA A 261 2.71 -13.20 0.19
C ALA A 261 1.23 -12.85 -0.04
N SER A 262 0.61 -13.39 -1.09
CA SER A 262 -0.80 -13.19 -1.45
C SER A 262 -1.77 -14.06 -0.63
N ASN A 263 -1.27 -15.04 0.13
CA ASN A 263 -2.11 -15.92 0.91
C ASN A 263 -2.40 -15.33 2.30
N VAL A 264 -3.43 -14.47 2.35
CA VAL A 264 -3.89 -13.80 3.58
C VAL A 264 -4.27 -14.77 4.70
N LEU A 265 -4.74 -15.98 4.39
CA LEU A 265 -5.14 -16.95 5.41
C LEU A 265 -3.95 -17.36 6.28
N GLU A 266 -2.77 -17.56 5.66
CA GLU A 266 -1.52 -17.88 6.38
C GLU A 266 -0.97 -16.70 7.18
N LEU A 267 -1.42 -15.48 6.88
CA LEU A 267 -1.05 -14.25 7.58
C LEU A 267 -2.08 -13.84 8.65
N ALA A 268 -3.18 -14.58 8.83
CA ALA A 268 -4.34 -14.11 9.60
C ALA A 268 -4.03 -13.75 11.07
N LYS A 269 -3.01 -14.35 11.69
CA LYS A 269 -2.60 -13.99 13.06
C LYS A 269 -2.14 -12.54 13.19
N ASN A 270 -1.68 -11.92 12.09
CA ASN A 270 -1.30 -10.51 12.05
C ASN A 270 -2.47 -9.56 12.35
N TYR A 271 -3.72 -9.98 12.14
CA TYR A 271 -4.88 -9.14 12.45
C TYR A 271 -4.99 -8.81 13.94
N THR A 272 -4.38 -9.59 14.84
CA THR A 272 -4.36 -9.29 16.29
C THR A 272 -3.77 -7.93 16.64
N ALA A 273 -3.06 -7.28 15.71
CA ALA A 273 -2.55 -5.93 15.85
C ALA A 273 -3.59 -4.81 15.64
N ALA A 274 -4.81 -5.12 15.19
CA ALA A 274 -5.85 -4.14 14.86
C ALA A 274 -7.26 -4.66 15.19
N GLY A 275 -8.24 -3.77 15.34
CA GLY A 275 -9.65 -4.17 15.29
C GLY A 275 -10.05 -4.61 13.88
N VAL A 276 -10.97 -5.57 13.75
CA VAL A 276 -11.48 -6.00 12.43
C VAL A 276 -13.00 -5.88 12.42
N TYR A 277 -13.57 -5.18 11.44
CA TYR A 277 -15.02 -5.10 11.22
C TYR A 277 -15.38 -5.64 9.84
N ILE A 278 -16.11 -6.74 9.75
CA ILE A 278 -16.51 -7.33 8.46
C ILE A 278 -17.90 -6.84 8.09
N HIS A 279 -18.08 -6.38 6.86
CA HIS A 279 -19.37 -5.93 6.33
C HIS A 279 -19.65 -6.58 4.97
N HIS A 280 -20.81 -7.20 4.78
CA HIS A 280 -21.15 -7.89 3.53
C HIS A 280 -22.67 -7.98 3.33
N GLY A 281 -23.17 -7.94 2.09
CA GLY A 281 -24.54 -8.32 1.77
C GLY A 281 -24.73 -9.83 1.68
N ASP A 282 -25.80 -10.39 2.25
CA ASP A 282 -26.04 -11.84 2.26
C ASP A 282 -26.46 -12.42 0.90
N SER A 283 -26.89 -11.54 -0.01
CA SER A 283 -27.41 -11.85 -1.34
C SER A 283 -26.42 -11.46 -2.44
N ASP A 284 -25.15 -11.25 -2.09
CA ASP A 284 -24.06 -10.90 -3.00
C ASP A 284 -23.72 -12.07 -3.95
N LYS A 285 -24.05 -11.89 -5.23
CA LYS A 285 -23.80 -12.86 -6.32
C LYS A 285 -22.47 -12.65 -7.04
N VAL A 286 -21.71 -11.60 -6.71
CA VAL A 286 -20.43 -11.27 -7.35
C VAL A 286 -19.26 -11.71 -6.49
N VAL A 287 -19.33 -11.43 -5.19
CA VAL A 287 -18.40 -11.93 -4.18
C VAL A 287 -19.24 -12.60 -3.10
N SER A 288 -19.27 -13.93 -3.10
CA SER A 288 -20.08 -14.68 -2.14
C SER A 288 -19.79 -14.28 -0.70
N VAL A 289 -20.86 -14.08 0.09
CA VAL A 289 -20.80 -13.85 1.55
C VAL A 289 -20.04 -14.95 2.29
N GLU A 290 -19.88 -16.14 1.69
CA GLU A 290 -19.08 -17.21 2.28
C GLU A 290 -17.62 -16.84 2.53
N TYR A 291 -17.05 -15.88 1.79
CA TYR A 291 -15.71 -15.35 2.09
C TYR A 291 -15.68 -14.57 3.41
N ALA A 292 -16.69 -13.72 3.67
CA ALA A 292 -16.83 -13.03 4.94
C ALA A 292 -17.05 -14.02 6.09
N ARG A 293 -17.93 -15.02 5.89
CA ARG A 293 -18.19 -16.09 6.88
C ARG A 293 -16.95 -16.96 7.14
N GLN A 294 -16.16 -17.27 6.11
CA GLN A 294 -14.89 -17.99 6.24
C GLN A 294 -13.91 -17.22 7.13
N MET A 295 -13.74 -15.92 6.86
CA MET A 295 -12.86 -15.06 7.66
C MET A 295 -13.39 -14.90 9.09
N LEU A 296 -14.70 -14.73 9.27
CA LEU A 296 -15.32 -14.70 10.59
C LEU A 296 -15.01 -15.98 11.38
N ARG A 297 -15.22 -17.17 10.79
CA ARG A 297 -14.92 -18.46 11.43
C ARG A 297 -13.44 -18.58 11.81
N LEU A 298 -12.53 -18.21 10.90
CA LEU A 298 -11.09 -18.25 11.16
C LEU A 298 -10.70 -17.30 12.31
N LEU A 299 -11.13 -16.04 12.23
CA LEU A 299 -10.80 -15.01 13.22
C LEU A 299 -11.41 -15.33 14.59
N ALA A 300 -12.64 -15.87 14.66
CA ALA A 300 -13.29 -16.24 15.91
C ALA A 300 -12.48 -17.26 16.74
N THR A 301 -11.57 -18.02 16.14
CA THR A 301 -10.72 -18.97 16.87
C THR A 301 -9.62 -18.30 17.71
N PHE A 302 -9.30 -17.01 17.49
CA PHE A 302 -8.21 -16.33 18.22
C PHE A 302 -8.36 -14.80 18.40
N HIS A 303 -9.15 -14.13 17.58
CA HIS A 303 -9.24 -12.68 17.54
C HIS A 303 -10.34 -12.18 18.49
N LYS A 304 -9.96 -11.34 19.46
CA LYS A 304 -10.89 -10.87 20.51
C LYS A 304 -11.63 -9.58 20.15
N ASN A 305 -11.23 -8.92 19.07
CA ASN A 305 -11.69 -7.58 18.73
C ASN A 305 -12.30 -7.55 17.33
N LEU A 306 -13.51 -8.13 17.21
CA LEU A 306 -14.16 -8.41 15.94
C LEU A 306 -15.58 -7.80 15.92
N GLY A 307 -15.89 -7.06 14.86
CA GLY A 307 -17.23 -6.67 14.47
C GLY A 307 -17.67 -7.41 13.21
N TYR A 308 -18.95 -7.69 13.09
CA TYR A 308 -19.53 -8.40 11.94
C TYR A 308 -20.92 -7.86 11.63
N HIS A 309 -21.19 -7.57 10.37
CA HIS A 309 -22.53 -7.26 9.88
C HIS A 309 -22.78 -7.87 8.51
N GLU A 310 -23.80 -8.71 8.43
CA GLU A 310 -24.41 -9.13 7.17
C GLU A 310 -25.65 -8.28 6.92
N GLN A 311 -25.73 -7.61 5.77
CA GLN A 311 -26.92 -6.87 5.36
C GLN A 311 -27.94 -7.84 4.73
N PRO A 312 -29.13 -8.04 5.36
CA PRO A 312 -30.16 -8.90 4.79
C PRO A 312 -30.65 -8.37 3.46
N GLY A 313 -30.70 -9.24 2.44
CA GLY A 313 -31.04 -8.88 1.06
C GLY A 313 -30.00 -8.00 0.35
N GLY A 314 -28.86 -7.70 1.00
CA GLY A 314 -27.82 -6.88 0.41
C GLY A 314 -27.14 -7.60 -0.76
N GLU A 315 -27.18 -7.00 -1.95
CA GLU A 315 -26.48 -7.51 -3.13
C GLU A 315 -24.97 -7.16 -3.09
N HIS A 316 -24.27 -7.16 -4.22
CA HIS A 316 -22.86 -6.76 -4.25
C HIS A 316 -22.68 -5.28 -3.90
N TRP A 317 -23.56 -4.42 -4.40
CA TRP A 317 -23.61 -3.01 -4.07
C TRP A 317 -25.06 -2.64 -3.79
N TYR A 318 -25.35 -2.18 -2.57
CA TYR A 318 -26.70 -1.81 -2.12
C TYR A 318 -26.75 -0.36 -1.63
N GLY A 319 -26.01 0.51 -2.34
CA GLY A 319 -25.87 1.94 -2.03
C GLY A 319 -24.62 2.24 -1.21
N ASP A 320 -24.43 3.52 -0.90
CA ASP A 320 -23.25 4.06 -0.20
C ASP A 320 -22.98 3.34 1.12
N ILE A 321 -24.02 2.83 1.78
CA ILE A 321 -23.91 2.06 3.02
C ILE A 321 -23.05 0.79 2.89
N SER A 322 -22.82 0.29 1.66
CA SER A 322 -21.89 -0.82 1.38
C SER A 322 -20.45 -0.50 1.80
N VAL A 323 -20.11 0.79 1.88
CA VAL A 323 -18.83 1.30 2.38
C VAL A 323 -18.99 2.26 3.55
N ASP A 324 -20.14 2.93 3.65
CA ASP A 324 -20.41 4.01 4.59
C ASP A 324 -21.30 3.64 5.78
N TRP A 325 -21.29 2.37 6.17
CA TRP A 325 -22.04 1.88 7.31
C TRP A 325 -21.59 2.55 8.62
N PRO A 326 -22.44 3.32 9.33
CA PRO A 326 -22.01 4.11 10.50
C PRO A 326 -21.31 3.30 11.61
N PRO A 327 -21.74 2.07 11.94
CA PRO A 327 -21.03 1.21 12.89
C PRO A 327 -19.57 0.88 12.52
N ILE A 328 -19.18 0.93 11.25
CA ILE A 328 -17.75 0.84 10.85
C ILE A 328 -16.98 2.03 11.43
N PHE A 329 -17.52 3.25 11.29
CA PHE A 329 -16.87 4.46 11.76
C PHE A 329 -16.92 4.57 13.28
N ASP A 330 -18.00 4.15 13.93
CA ASP A 330 -18.06 4.02 15.39
C ASP A 330 -17.06 2.98 15.91
N PHE A 331 -16.85 1.90 15.16
CA PHE A 331 -15.80 0.93 15.46
C PHE A 331 -14.44 1.61 15.33
N PHE A 332 -14.12 2.22 14.19
CA PHE A 332 -12.85 2.95 13.99
C PHE A 332 -12.57 3.95 15.10
N ASN A 333 -13.53 4.82 15.43
CA ASN A 333 -13.36 5.88 16.42
C ASN A 333 -13.03 5.37 17.84
N ARG A 334 -13.35 4.12 18.17
CA ARG A 334 -13.01 3.48 19.44
C ARG A 334 -11.64 2.77 19.45
N HIS A 335 -10.95 2.73 18.32
CA HIS A 335 -9.68 2.03 18.16
C HIS A 335 -8.51 2.98 17.96
N THR A 336 -7.40 2.62 18.59
CA THR A 336 -6.10 3.28 18.41
C THR A 336 -5.00 2.24 18.24
N ILE A 337 -3.94 2.60 17.52
CA ILE A 337 -2.71 1.79 17.47
C ILE A 337 -2.03 1.88 18.84
N PRO A 338 -1.75 0.76 19.52
CA PRO A 338 -1.08 0.78 20.81
C PRO A 338 0.37 1.24 20.66
N ALA A 339 0.86 1.96 21.67
CA ALA A 339 2.27 2.32 21.74
C ALA A 339 3.13 1.05 21.93
N ASP A 340 4.32 1.01 21.31
CA ASP A 340 5.25 -0.14 21.43
C ASP A 340 5.53 -0.50 22.90
N SER A 341 5.57 0.49 23.79
CA SER A 341 5.84 0.33 25.21
C SER A 341 4.73 -0.40 25.96
N THR A 342 3.51 -0.46 25.43
CA THR A 342 2.37 -1.17 26.04
C THR A 342 2.16 -2.56 25.45
N VAL A 343 2.89 -2.91 24.40
CA VAL A 343 2.78 -4.22 23.74
C VAL A 343 3.79 -5.19 24.36
N GLU A 344 3.30 -6.22 25.02
CA GLU A 344 4.13 -7.27 25.64
C GLU A 344 4.22 -8.54 24.79
N THR A 345 3.25 -8.79 23.91
CA THR A 345 3.25 -9.97 23.04
C THR A 345 3.28 -9.58 21.57
N ILE A 346 4.00 -10.36 20.76
CA ILE A 346 4.05 -10.21 19.30
C ILE A 346 3.79 -11.57 18.68
N ASN A 347 2.79 -11.64 17.80
CA ASN A 347 2.60 -12.75 16.87
C ASN A 347 2.63 -12.17 15.45
N PHE A 348 3.72 -12.43 14.74
CA PHE A 348 3.97 -11.82 13.44
C PHE A 348 4.41 -12.87 12.43
N THR A 349 3.76 -12.85 11.26
CA THR A 349 4.08 -13.69 10.11
C THR A 349 4.37 -12.81 8.89
N THR A 350 5.42 -13.12 8.14
CA THR A 350 5.68 -12.52 6.82
C THR A 350 6.21 -13.56 5.85
N ALA A 351 5.81 -13.48 4.58
CA ALA A 351 6.41 -14.29 3.53
C ALA A 351 7.62 -13.59 2.88
N ASN A 352 7.65 -12.25 2.89
CA ASN A 352 8.71 -11.46 2.24
C ASN A 352 9.11 -10.29 3.14
N THR A 353 10.32 -10.35 3.68
CA THR A 353 10.86 -9.32 4.58
C THR A 353 11.06 -7.95 3.92
N ALA A 354 11.15 -7.87 2.59
CA ALA A 354 11.18 -6.60 1.86
C ALA A 354 9.79 -5.94 1.73
N VAL A 355 8.72 -6.73 1.85
CA VAL A 355 7.34 -6.24 1.89
C VAL A 355 6.99 -5.79 3.30
N SER A 356 7.21 -6.66 4.29
CA SER A 356 6.91 -6.39 5.69
C SER A 356 7.83 -7.20 6.58
N SER A 357 8.51 -6.54 7.51
CA SER A 357 9.53 -7.16 8.36
C SER A 357 9.36 -6.86 9.84
N LYS A 358 8.43 -5.99 10.24
CA LYS A 358 8.38 -5.43 11.59
C LYS A 358 6.96 -5.42 12.13
N LEU A 359 6.84 -5.80 13.40
CA LEU A 359 5.68 -5.51 14.23
C LEU A 359 6.19 -5.02 15.59
N HIS A 360 5.79 -3.80 15.99
CA HIS A 360 6.22 -3.16 17.23
C HIS A 360 7.73 -3.23 17.47
N TRP A 361 8.16 -3.84 18.57
CA TRP A 361 9.55 -3.89 19.03
C TRP A 361 10.37 -5.05 18.46
N ALA A 362 9.83 -5.85 17.53
CA ALA A 362 10.55 -6.96 16.91
C ALA A 362 10.51 -6.91 15.37
N SER A 363 11.54 -7.45 14.73
CA SER A 363 11.63 -7.55 13.27
C SER A 363 12.31 -8.82 12.79
N ILE A 364 11.82 -9.37 11.68
CA ILE A 364 12.46 -10.45 10.90
C ILE A 364 13.19 -9.81 9.73
N LEU A 365 14.52 -9.80 9.79
CA LEU A 365 15.36 -9.11 8.80
C LEU A 365 15.78 -10.01 7.63
N GLN A 366 16.03 -11.29 7.91
CA GLN A 366 16.44 -12.29 6.92
C GLN A 366 15.74 -13.62 7.17
N GLN A 367 15.46 -14.36 6.09
CA GLN A 367 14.81 -15.68 6.13
C GLN A 367 15.86 -16.77 5.90
N GLN A 368 15.63 -17.97 6.46
CA GLN A 368 16.46 -19.13 6.12
C GLN A 368 16.12 -19.65 4.72
N GLN A 369 14.85 -19.60 4.36
CA GLN A 369 14.28 -19.95 3.06
C GLN A 369 13.42 -18.79 2.57
N THR A 370 13.89 -18.14 1.50
CA THR A 370 13.26 -16.97 0.88
C THR A 370 11.82 -17.27 0.44
N LEU A 371 10.88 -16.35 0.67
CA LEU A 371 9.47 -16.45 0.27
C LEU A 371 8.65 -17.56 0.95
N LYS A 372 9.22 -18.37 1.83
CA LYS A 372 8.42 -19.17 2.78
C LYS A 372 7.98 -18.29 3.95
N TYR A 373 6.89 -18.65 4.62
CA TYR A 373 6.45 -17.94 5.82
C TYR A 373 7.56 -17.95 6.87
N SER A 374 7.82 -16.78 7.45
CA SER A 374 8.66 -16.61 8.63
C SER A 374 7.78 -16.10 9.75
N ARG A 375 7.90 -16.72 10.93
CA ARG A 375 7.05 -16.42 12.09
C ARG A 375 7.88 -16.11 13.31
N ILE A 376 7.38 -15.18 14.13
CA ILE A 376 7.84 -14.95 15.50
C ILE A 376 6.64 -14.92 16.43
N ASN A 377 6.73 -15.66 17.53
CA ASN A 377 5.78 -15.59 18.63
C ASN A 377 6.56 -15.27 19.91
N LEU A 378 6.41 -14.05 20.40
CA LEU A 378 7.27 -13.47 21.42
C LEU A 378 6.45 -12.91 22.57
N MET A 379 7.02 -13.00 23.77
CA MET A 379 6.54 -12.34 24.97
C MET A 379 7.70 -11.61 25.62
N ARG A 380 7.48 -10.35 25.98
CA ARG A 380 8.44 -9.48 26.68
C ARG A 380 7.89 -9.13 28.05
N ASP A 381 8.68 -9.40 29.09
CA ASP A 381 8.42 -8.95 30.45
C ASP A 381 9.44 -7.87 30.83
N LYS A 382 8.96 -6.64 31.00
CA LYS A 382 9.82 -5.50 31.35
C LYS A 382 10.31 -5.53 32.79
N LYS A 383 9.60 -6.19 33.70
CA LYS A 383 10.00 -6.32 35.12
C LYS A 383 11.08 -7.37 35.28
N LEU A 384 10.89 -8.53 34.65
CA LEU A 384 11.86 -9.62 34.66
C LEU A 384 13.02 -9.39 33.68
N LYS A 385 12.89 -8.39 32.79
CA LYS A 385 13.89 -8.07 31.75
C LYS A 385 14.11 -9.25 30.81
N THR A 386 13.03 -9.90 30.40
CA THR A 386 13.09 -11.08 29.55
C THR A 386 12.33 -10.87 28.25
N ILE A 387 12.83 -11.50 27.18
CA ILE A 387 12.11 -11.72 25.94
C ILE A 387 12.19 -13.21 25.67
N ILE A 388 11.05 -13.89 25.61
CA ILE A 388 10.98 -15.32 25.34
C ILE A 388 10.10 -15.60 24.14
N GLY A 389 10.39 -16.65 23.38
CA GLY A 389 9.52 -17.02 22.26
C GLY A 389 10.04 -18.08 21.32
N THR A 390 9.31 -18.26 20.22
CA THR A 390 9.64 -19.20 19.15
C THR A 390 9.73 -18.49 17.81
N THR A 391 10.49 -19.09 16.91
CA THR A 391 10.75 -18.59 15.57
C THR A 391 10.56 -19.70 14.54
N GLU A 392 10.13 -19.32 13.35
CA GLU A 392 10.05 -20.20 12.19
C GLU A 392 10.69 -19.49 11.00
N ASN A 393 11.57 -20.19 10.28
CA ASN A 393 12.20 -19.69 9.05
C ASN A 393 12.84 -18.28 9.18
N ALA A 394 13.39 -17.95 10.34
CA ALA A 394 14.07 -16.69 10.61
C ALA A 394 15.59 -16.92 10.71
N ALA A 395 16.36 -16.18 9.92
CA ALA A 395 17.83 -16.23 9.94
C ALA A 395 18.43 -15.08 10.76
N VAL A 396 17.84 -13.88 10.67
CA VAL A 396 18.25 -12.73 11.48
C VAL A 396 17.04 -11.98 12.00
N LEU A 397 17.07 -11.66 13.29
CA LEU A 397 16.07 -10.88 14.00
C LEU A 397 16.67 -9.56 14.51
N CYS A 398 15.80 -8.58 14.73
CA CYS A 398 16.11 -7.35 15.44
C CYS A 398 15.08 -7.12 16.54
N PHE A 399 15.55 -6.78 17.73
CA PHE A 399 14.72 -6.37 18.87
C PHE A 399 15.06 -4.95 19.28
N SER A 400 14.05 -4.10 19.40
CA SER A 400 14.22 -2.76 19.95
C SER A 400 14.07 -2.82 21.47
N LEU A 401 15.16 -2.54 22.19
CA LEU A 401 15.17 -2.53 23.66
C LEU A 401 14.94 -1.13 24.25
N LYS A 402 14.46 -0.16 23.44
CA LYS A 402 14.25 1.24 23.86
C LYS A 402 13.36 1.42 25.10
N ASP A 403 12.51 0.43 25.39
CA ASP A 403 11.58 0.45 26.52
C ASP A 403 12.21 -0.10 27.82
N PHE A 404 13.48 -0.49 27.78
CA PHE A 404 14.31 -0.85 28.94
C PHE A 404 15.27 0.29 29.28
N LYS A 405 15.77 0.35 30.52
CA LYS A 405 16.68 1.44 30.93
C LYS A 405 18.09 1.17 30.43
N ALA A 406 18.80 2.22 30.01
CA ALA A 406 20.21 2.12 29.66
C ALA A 406 21.03 1.54 30.82
N GLY A 407 21.96 0.63 30.50
CA GLY A 407 22.76 -0.10 31.49
C GLY A 407 22.11 -1.37 32.04
N GLU A 408 20.82 -1.63 31.75
CA GLU A 408 20.18 -2.89 32.11
C GLU A 408 20.66 -4.05 31.21
N GLN A 409 20.49 -5.27 31.72
CA GLN A 409 20.67 -6.50 30.95
C GLN A 409 19.32 -7.14 30.70
N VAL A 410 19.05 -7.46 29.43
CA VAL A 410 17.84 -8.16 28.98
C VAL A 410 18.22 -9.57 28.55
N SER A 411 17.49 -10.55 29.06
CA SER A 411 17.68 -11.97 28.73
C SER A 411 16.72 -12.38 27.60
N ILE A 412 17.27 -12.78 26.45
CA ILE A 412 16.50 -13.20 25.27
C ILE A 412 16.62 -14.72 25.09
N LYS A 413 15.51 -15.45 25.19
CA LYS A 413 15.47 -16.92 25.03
C LYS A 413 14.55 -17.32 23.89
N LEU A 414 15.11 -17.87 22.81
CA LEU A 414 14.38 -18.28 21.61
C LEU A 414 14.50 -19.79 21.37
N ASP A 415 13.46 -20.42 20.84
CA ASP A 415 13.44 -21.81 20.34
C ASP A 415 13.92 -22.86 21.36
N ASN A 416 13.63 -22.67 22.65
CA ASN A 416 14.13 -23.48 23.77
C ASN A 416 15.66 -23.51 23.91
N GLY A 417 16.39 -22.65 23.20
CA GLY A 417 17.84 -22.51 23.31
C GLY A 417 18.29 -21.85 24.61
N ASN A 418 19.60 -21.64 24.72
CA ASN A 418 20.19 -20.94 25.86
C ASN A 418 19.82 -19.44 25.83
N PRO A 419 19.60 -18.81 27.00
CA PRO A 419 19.36 -17.37 27.05
C PRO A 419 20.58 -16.56 26.61
N ILE A 420 20.33 -15.51 25.85
CA ILE A 420 21.34 -14.55 25.38
C ILE A 420 21.18 -13.26 26.18
N ILE A 421 22.23 -12.86 26.89
CA ILE A 421 22.22 -11.65 27.71
C ILE A 421 22.66 -10.46 26.88
N CYS A 422 21.78 -9.45 26.77
CA CYS A 422 21.98 -8.27 25.94
C CYS A 422 22.01 -7.02 26.82
N ALA A 423 23.08 -6.21 26.72
CA ALA A 423 23.16 -4.93 27.42
C ALA A 423 22.39 -3.84 26.66
N VAL A 424 21.58 -3.06 27.38
CA VAL A 424 20.79 -1.95 26.82
C VAL A 424 21.68 -0.70 26.68
N LYS A 425 21.83 -0.20 25.45
CA LYS A 425 22.56 1.03 25.08
C LYS A 425 21.58 2.19 24.77
N GLU A 426 22.05 3.43 24.63
CA GLU A 426 21.16 4.58 24.35
C GLU A 426 20.38 4.49 23.02
N ALA A 427 20.84 3.68 22.05
CA ALA A 427 20.11 3.26 20.86
C ALA A 427 20.15 1.72 20.76
N SER A 428 19.29 1.04 21.50
CA SER A 428 19.43 -0.39 21.82
C SER A 428 18.67 -1.31 20.87
N ASP A 429 18.89 -1.20 19.58
CA ASP A 429 18.53 -2.31 18.68
C ASP A 429 19.56 -3.44 18.86
N VAL A 430 19.06 -4.64 19.13
CA VAL A 430 19.88 -5.85 19.25
C VAL A 430 19.57 -6.76 18.07
N TYR A 431 20.62 -7.21 17.40
CA TYR A 431 20.54 -8.12 16.27
C TYR A 431 20.95 -9.52 16.72
N LEU A 432 20.14 -10.51 16.40
CA LEU A 432 20.46 -11.92 16.63
C LEU A 432 20.49 -12.65 15.29
N SER A 433 21.50 -13.48 15.06
CA SER A 433 21.57 -14.37 13.89
C SER A 433 21.51 -15.84 14.30
N LYS A 434 20.91 -16.67 13.47
CA LYS A 434 20.81 -18.12 13.70
C LYS A 434 21.92 -18.85 12.94
N THR A 435 22.77 -19.59 13.67
CA THR A 435 23.85 -20.42 13.12
C THR A 435 23.81 -21.78 13.80
N ASN A 436 23.84 -22.88 13.03
CA ASN A 436 23.73 -24.25 13.56
C ASN A 436 22.53 -24.43 14.51
N ASN A 437 21.37 -23.86 14.15
CA ASN A 437 20.14 -23.83 14.96
C ASN A 437 20.24 -23.15 16.33
N GLN A 438 21.32 -22.42 16.61
CA GLN A 438 21.48 -21.62 17.82
C GLN A 438 21.45 -20.13 17.48
N TRP A 439 20.82 -19.33 18.34
CA TRP A 439 20.82 -17.88 18.22
C TRP A 439 22.06 -17.29 18.91
N GLN A 440 22.64 -16.27 18.30
CA GLN A 440 23.78 -15.54 18.86
C GLN A 440 23.69 -14.05 18.53
N ILE A 441 24.31 -13.21 19.37
CA ILE A 441 24.44 -11.77 19.10
C ILE A 441 25.16 -11.58 17.76
N SER A 442 24.62 -10.67 16.96
CA SER A 442 25.13 -10.35 15.63
C SER A 442 25.10 -8.84 15.41
N VAL A 443 25.46 -8.44 14.19
CA VAL A 443 25.36 -7.06 13.72
C VAL A 443 24.19 -6.90 12.76
N LYS A 444 23.83 -5.64 12.47
CA LYS A 444 22.85 -5.34 11.43
C LYS A 444 23.32 -5.95 10.10
N PRO A 445 22.45 -6.68 9.37
CA PRO A 445 22.81 -7.22 8.06
C PRO A 445 23.23 -6.15 7.06
N ASP A 446 24.22 -6.48 6.24
CA ASP A 446 24.67 -5.64 5.13
C ASP A 446 23.56 -5.51 4.06
N LEU A 447 23.45 -4.32 3.45
CA LEU A 447 22.42 -4.04 2.44
C LEU A 447 22.56 -4.87 1.16
N LEU A 448 23.75 -5.41 0.87
CA LEU A 448 24.01 -6.30 -0.26
C LEU A 448 23.50 -7.73 -0.01
N SER A 449 23.29 -8.10 1.25
CA SER A 449 22.77 -9.43 1.62
C SER A 449 21.27 -9.56 1.33
N LYS A 450 20.78 -10.79 1.15
CA LYS A 450 19.33 -11.06 1.09
C LYS A 450 18.67 -10.56 2.37
N GLY A 451 17.61 -9.76 2.28
CA GLY A 451 16.96 -9.16 3.45
C GLY A 451 15.96 -8.08 3.07
N ILE A 452 15.66 -7.16 3.99
CA ILE A 452 14.59 -6.15 3.80
C ILE A 452 14.76 -5.23 2.57
N VAL A 453 15.97 -5.10 2.01
CA VAL A 453 16.23 -4.31 0.79
C VAL A 453 16.39 -5.19 -0.46
N ARG A 454 16.81 -6.45 -0.28
CA ARG A 454 17.09 -7.39 -1.38
C ARG A 454 16.36 -8.70 -1.16
N ASN A 455 15.03 -8.66 -1.21
CA ASN A 455 14.19 -9.86 -1.14
C ASN A 455 12.97 -9.68 -2.04
N GLY A 456 12.46 -10.77 -2.61
CA GLY A 456 11.32 -10.75 -3.52
C GLY A 456 11.59 -11.40 -4.87
N THR A 457 10.61 -11.24 -5.76
CA THR A 457 10.54 -11.93 -7.05
C THR A 457 11.13 -11.07 -8.18
N PHE A 458 11.04 -11.56 -9.42
CA PHE A 458 11.40 -10.81 -10.63
C PHE A 458 10.68 -9.46 -10.76
N LYS A 459 9.59 -9.21 -10.02
CA LYS A 459 8.88 -7.92 -10.04
C LYS A 459 9.62 -6.80 -9.31
N GLU A 460 10.47 -7.10 -8.33
CA GLU A 460 11.09 -6.07 -7.47
C GLU A 460 11.98 -5.05 -8.21
N PRO A 461 12.79 -5.43 -9.22
CA PRO A 461 13.53 -4.48 -10.04
C PRO A 461 12.68 -3.40 -10.72
N PHE A 462 11.37 -3.65 -10.91
CA PHE A 462 10.44 -2.72 -11.54
C PHE A 462 9.92 -1.62 -10.59
N ASN A 463 10.24 -1.70 -9.29
CA ASN A 463 9.69 -0.81 -8.25
C ASN A 463 10.51 0.47 -8.02
N HIS A 464 11.57 0.70 -8.81
CA HIS A 464 12.53 1.79 -8.58
C HIS A 464 12.96 2.51 -9.87
N ARG A 465 11.99 3.04 -10.61
CA ARG A 465 12.18 3.76 -11.89
C ARG A 465 13.04 2.96 -12.85
N MET A 466 12.64 1.72 -13.11
CA MET A 466 13.39 0.80 -13.95
C MET A 466 13.75 1.43 -15.30
N VAL A 467 15.00 1.23 -15.71
CA VAL A 467 15.53 1.62 -17.01
C VAL A 467 15.90 0.35 -17.77
N PHE A 468 15.33 0.18 -18.96
CA PHE A 468 15.79 -0.84 -19.90
C PHE A 468 17.02 -0.32 -20.63
N VAL A 469 18.12 -1.06 -20.54
CA VAL A 469 19.35 -0.80 -21.30
C VAL A 469 19.49 -1.90 -22.32
N TYR A 470 19.61 -1.54 -23.60
CA TYR A 470 19.84 -2.47 -24.69
C TYR A 470 21.05 -2.02 -25.52
N GLY A 471 21.80 -2.98 -26.05
CA GLY A 471 22.92 -2.70 -26.94
C GLY A 471 22.41 -2.17 -28.28
N THR A 472 22.96 -1.03 -28.71
CA THR A 472 22.62 -0.43 -30.02
C THR A 472 23.69 -0.72 -31.09
N LYS A 473 24.77 -1.39 -30.69
CA LYS A 473 25.87 -1.84 -31.54
C LYS A 473 26.48 -3.12 -30.93
N GLY A 474 26.75 -4.09 -31.76
CA GLY A 474 27.58 -5.26 -31.47
C GLY A 474 28.59 -5.52 -32.57
N ASN A 475 29.33 -6.61 -32.45
CA ASN A 475 30.12 -7.16 -33.55
C ASN A 475 29.20 -7.71 -34.68
N ALA A 476 29.79 -8.17 -35.78
CA ALA A 476 29.02 -8.65 -36.94
C ALA A 476 28.06 -9.82 -36.59
N ASP A 477 28.48 -10.71 -35.68
CA ASP A 477 27.67 -11.85 -35.25
C ASP A 477 26.53 -11.42 -34.31
N GLU A 478 26.81 -10.51 -33.37
CA GLU A 478 25.83 -9.94 -32.43
C GLU A 478 24.74 -9.15 -33.17
N ASN A 479 25.11 -8.33 -34.16
CA ASN A 479 24.16 -7.57 -34.98
C ASN A 479 23.35 -8.45 -35.95
N LYS A 480 23.80 -9.69 -36.20
CA LYS A 480 23.05 -10.64 -37.02
C LYS A 480 21.99 -11.39 -36.21
N TRP A 481 22.18 -11.49 -34.89
CA TRP A 481 21.26 -12.15 -33.97
C TRP A 481 20.16 -11.22 -33.44
N ALA A 482 20.49 -9.95 -33.20
CA ALA A 482 19.56 -8.89 -32.79
C ALA A 482 18.74 -8.35 -33.98
#